data_AF-A0A6V7U2K8-F1
#
_entry.id   AF-A0A6V7U2K8-F1
#
_cell.length_a   1.000
_cell.length_b   1.000
_cell.length_c   1.000
_cell.angle_alpha   90.00
_cell.angle_beta   90.00
_cell.angle_gamma   90.00
#
_symmetry.space_group_name_H-M   'P 1'
#
loop_
_entity.id
_entity.type
_entity.pdbx_description
1 polymer ?
#
loop_
_entity_poly.entity_id
_entity_poly.type
_entity_poly.pdbx_seq_one_letter_code
_entity_poly.pdbx_strand_id
1 'polypeptide(L)'
;MGKKERKHVGRQSNFLTDNIKDRHPFAFVPFSAGSRNCIGQRFALLEEKTVLSWILRNFHVKSLLRRDQLRTKAELILRQAKPVKMLLTPRTKKETNNNN
;
A
#
# COMPACT_ATOMS: atom_id res chain seq x y z
N MET A 1 10.96 -21.19 22.76
CA MET A 1 10.00 -21.34 21.64
C MET A 1 9.52 -19.95 21.24
N GLY A 2 10.09 -19.40 20.15
CA GLY A 2 9.99 -17.97 19.81
C GLY A 2 8.57 -17.50 19.52
N LYS A 3 8.19 -16.36 20.11
CA LYS A 3 6.91 -15.68 19.88
C LYS A 3 6.74 -15.42 18.37
N LYS A 4 5.81 -16.11 17.72
CA LYS A 4 5.40 -15.80 16.34
C LYS A 4 4.87 -14.36 16.33
N GLU A 5 5.64 -13.45 15.77
CA GLU A 5 5.31 -12.03 15.64
C GLU A 5 3.96 -11.87 14.91
N ARG A 6 3.12 -10.94 15.40
CA ARG A 6 1.74 -10.76 14.90
C ARG A 6 1.77 -10.36 13.41
N LYS A 7 1.30 -11.25 12.53
CA LYS A 7 1.32 -11.10 11.06
C LYS A 7 0.41 -10.00 10.47
N HIS A 8 -0.26 -9.19 11.30
CA HIS A 8 -1.27 -8.22 10.87
C HIS A 8 -0.70 -6.81 10.57
N VAL A 9 0.62 -6.65 10.58
CA VAL A 9 1.28 -5.37 10.28
C VAL A 9 1.73 -5.36 8.83
N GLY A 10 1.24 -4.40 8.03
CA GLY A 10 1.61 -4.19 6.63
C GLY A 10 3.05 -3.65 6.47
N ARG A 11 4.04 -4.52 6.71
CA ARG A 11 5.48 -4.21 6.57
C ARG A 11 5.94 -4.58 5.16
N GLN A 12 6.68 -3.68 4.50
CA GLN A 12 7.21 -3.91 3.14
C GLN A 12 8.15 -5.13 3.08
N SER A 13 8.89 -5.38 4.16
CA SER A 13 9.83 -6.52 4.25
C SER A 13 9.15 -7.87 4.00
N ASN A 14 7.85 -7.99 4.28
CA ASN A 14 7.09 -9.21 4.01
C ASN A 14 7.13 -9.58 2.52
N PHE A 15 7.37 -8.64 1.61
CA PHE A 15 7.40 -8.87 0.17
C PHE A 15 8.82 -8.87 -0.43
N LEU A 16 9.85 -8.99 0.41
CA LEU A 16 11.22 -9.25 -0.07
C LEU A 16 11.34 -10.69 -0.56
N THR A 17 12.24 -10.93 -1.52
CA THR A 17 12.46 -12.22 -2.16
C THR A 17 12.64 -13.34 -1.15
N ASP A 18 13.44 -13.14 -0.11
CA ASP A 18 13.71 -14.15 0.92
C ASP A 18 12.46 -14.52 1.73
N ASN A 19 11.52 -13.59 1.92
CA ASN A 19 10.28 -13.81 2.68
C ASN A 19 9.12 -14.33 1.83
N ILE A 20 9.31 -14.46 0.51
CA ILE A 20 8.32 -15.00 -0.42
C ILE A 20 8.66 -16.44 -0.82
N LYS A 21 9.94 -16.86 -0.78
CA LYS A 21 10.39 -18.21 -1.20
C LYS A 21 9.55 -19.34 -0.59
N ASP A 22 9.28 -19.29 0.71
CA ASP A 22 8.52 -20.33 1.43
C ASP A 22 7.01 -20.04 1.53
N ARG A 23 6.51 -19.04 0.81
CA ARG A 23 5.10 -18.65 0.87
C ARG A 23 4.26 -19.62 0.05
N HIS A 24 3.14 -20.06 0.63
CA HIS A 24 2.15 -20.82 -0.11
C HIS A 24 1.66 -20.05 -1.36
N PRO A 25 1.59 -20.67 -2.55
CA PRO A 25 1.27 -19.99 -3.82
C PRO A 25 -0.04 -19.19 -3.80
N PHE A 26 -1.03 -19.60 -3.00
CA PHE A 26 -2.32 -18.94 -2.85
C PHE A 26 -2.46 -18.04 -1.61
N ALA A 27 -1.38 -17.77 -0.88
CA ALA A 27 -1.42 -16.91 0.31
C ALA A 27 -1.55 -15.41 -0.01
N PHE A 28 -1.40 -15.01 -1.28
CA PHE A 28 -1.52 -13.61 -1.70
C PHE A 28 -2.17 -13.52 -3.09
N VAL A 29 -3.49 -13.35 -3.13
CA VAL A 29 -4.31 -13.30 -4.35
C VAL A 29 -5.22 -12.07 -4.41
N PRO A 30 -4.69 -10.84 -4.30
CA PRO A 30 -5.50 -9.62 -4.24
C PRO A 30 -6.29 -9.32 -5.53
N PHE A 31 -5.91 -9.94 -6.65
CA PHE A 31 -6.56 -9.80 -7.95
C PHE A 31 -7.14 -11.14 -8.44
N SER A 32 -7.45 -12.05 -7.50
CA SER A 32 -7.81 -13.45 -7.78
C SER A 32 -6.68 -14.22 -8.51
N ALA A 33 -6.95 -15.48 -8.90
CA ALA A 33 -6.01 -16.35 -9.60
C ALA A 33 -6.73 -17.20 -10.65
N GLY A 34 -5.99 -17.81 -11.58
CA GLY A 34 -6.53 -18.68 -12.63
C GLY A 34 -7.14 -17.95 -13.83
N SER A 35 -7.96 -18.65 -14.62
CA SER A 35 -8.59 -18.14 -15.85
C SER A 35 -9.61 -17.01 -15.62
N ARG A 36 -10.02 -16.79 -14.37
CA ARG A 36 -10.96 -15.76 -13.93
C ARG A 36 -10.28 -14.74 -13.02
N ASN A 37 -8.98 -14.50 -13.20
CA ASN A 37 -8.29 -13.42 -12.51
C ASN A 37 -8.77 -12.04 -13.01
N CYS A 38 -8.47 -11.00 -12.26
CA CYS A 38 -8.83 -9.64 -12.64
C CYS A 38 -8.08 -9.22 -13.92
N ILE A 39 -8.82 -9.01 -15.00
CA ILE A 39 -8.28 -8.49 -16.27
C ILE A 39 -7.59 -7.12 -16.12
N GLY A 40 -8.04 -6.34 -15.13
CA GLY A 40 -7.49 -5.03 -14.80
C GLY A 40 -6.22 -5.04 -13.93
N GLN A 41 -5.68 -6.21 -13.55
CA GLN A 41 -4.54 -6.30 -12.62
C GLN A 41 -3.34 -5.46 -13.04
N ARG A 42 -2.95 -5.50 -14.32
CA ARG A 42 -1.80 -4.75 -14.84
C ARG A 42 -2.05 -3.24 -14.80
N PHE A 43 -3.26 -2.83 -15.17
CA PHE A 43 -3.68 -1.43 -15.14
C PHE A 43 -3.70 -0.89 -13.71
N ALA A 44 -4.35 -1.61 -12.79
CA ALA A 44 -4.44 -1.23 -11.38
C ALA A 44 -3.07 -1.03 -10.73
N LEU A 45 -2.11 -1.95 -10.98
CA LEU A 45 -0.75 -1.83 -10.46
C LEU A 45 0.02 -0.64 -11.05
N LEU A 46 -0.18 -0.34 -12.33
CA LEU A 46 0.48 0.80 -12.98
C LEU A 46 -0.08 2.12 -12.45
N GLU A 47 -1.41 2.23 -12.37
CA GLU A 47 -2.11 3.39 -11.86
C GLU A 47 -1.73 3.67 -10.40
N GLU A 48 -1.80 2.65 -9.53
CA GLU A 48 -1.44 2.76 -8.12
C GLU A 48 0.00 3.28 -7.95
N LYS A 49 0.98 2.68 -8.65
CA LYS A 49 2.38 3.12 -8.58
C LYS A 49 2.57 4.54 -9.08
N THR A 50 1.88 4.92 -10.15
CA THR A 50 2.01 6.26 -10.76
C THR A 50 1.48 7.33 -9.82
N VAL A 51 0.26 7.14 -9.30
CA VAL A 51 -0.37 8.08 -8.37
C VAL A 51 0.43 8.18 -7.07
N LEU A 52 0.84 7.04 -6.49
CA LEU A 52 1.65 7.05 -5.26
C LEU A 52 3.00 7.73 -5.46
N SER A 53 3.69 7.44 -6.57
CA SER A 53 4.97 8.09 -6.90
C SER A 53 4.82 9.60 -7.01
N TRP A 54 3.78 10.07 -7.70
CA TRP A 54 3.51 11.50 -7.83
C TRP A 54 3.19 12.16 -6.49
N ILE A 55 2.33 11.55 -5.66
CA ILE A 55 1.99 12.09 -4.34
C ILE A 55 3.24 12.17 -3.46
N LEU A 56 4.00 11.08 -3.34
CA LEU A 56 5.17 11.00 -2.44
C LEU A 56 6.34 11.87 -2.89
N ARG A 57 6.43 12.19 -4.19
CA ARG A 57 7.44 13.10 -4.73
C ARG A 57 7.12 14.57 -4.45
N ASN A 58 5.84 14.94 -4.46
CA ASN A 58 5.40 16.33 -4.36
C ASN A 58 4.89 16.73 -2.97
N PHE A 59 4.53 15.79 -2.10
CA PHE A 59 3.91 16.06 -0.81
C PHE A 59 4.50 15.22 0.32
N HIS A 60 4.56 15.80 1.52
CA HIS A 60 4.60 15.05 2.76
C HIS A 60 3.17 14.69 3.17
N VAL A 61 2.92 13.41 3.43
CA VAL A 61 1.60 12.86 3.76
C VAL A 61 1.56 12.46 5.22
N LYS A 62 0.58 12.97 5.98
CA LYS A 62 0.36 12.61 7.39
C LYS A 62 -1.09 12.15 7.59
N SER A 63 -1.25 10.98 8.21
CA SER A 63 -2.58 10.51 8.64
C SER A 63 -3.04 11.29 9.87
N LEU A 64 -4.31 11.73 9.86
CA LEU A 64 -4.96 12.32 11.04
C LEU A 64 -5.70 11.27 11.89
N LEU A 65 -5.74 10.03 11.41
CA LEU A 65 -6.35 8.90 12.10
C LEU A 65 -5.29 7.88 12.53
N ARG A 66 -5.54 7.24 13.67
CA ARG A 66 -4.74 6.09 14.12
C ARG A 66 -5.25 4.81 13.45
N ARG A 67 -4.39 3.78 13.37
CA ARG A 67 -4.75 2.49 12.73
C ARG A 67 -5.92 1.79 13.41
N ASP A 68 -6.04 1.87 14.73
CA ASP A 68 -7.16 1.31 15.50
C ASP A 68 -8.51 1.95 15.18
N GLN A 69 -8.49 3.15 14.57
CA GLN A 69 -9.70 3.90 14.20
C GLN A 69 -10.16 3.58 12.78
N LEU A 70 -9.37 2.86 11.99
CA LEU A 70 -9.75 2.43 10.64
C LEU A 70 -10.70 1.24 10.74
N ARG A 71 -12.00 1.52 10.61
CA ARG A 71 -13.04 0.48 10.58
C ARG A 71 -13.48 0.23 9.15
N THR A 72 -13.36 -1.01 8.71
CA THR A 72 -13.81 -1.44 7.39
C THR A 72 -15.27 -1.88 7.44
N LYS A 73 -16.03 -1.59 6.39
CA LYS A 73 -17.41 -2.02 6.18
C LYS A 73 -17.45 -2.91 4.94
N ALA A 74 -18.03 -4.09 5.08
CA ALA A 74 -18.29 -5.00 3.97
C ALA A 74 -19.60 -4.58 3.29
N GLU A 75 -19.48 -4.01 2.11
CA GLU A 75 -20.60 -3.73 1.19
C GLU A 75 -20.38 -4.56 -0.09
N LEU A 76 -20.88 -4.13 -1.25
CA LEU A 76 -20.53 -4.75 -2.53
C LEU A 76 -19.01 -4.80 -2.76
N ILE A 77 -18.32 -3.75 -2.31
CA ILE A 77 -16.86 -3.70 -2.20
C ILE A 77 -16.48 -3.38 -0.76
N LEU A 78 -15.26 -3.76 -0.36
CA LEU A 78 -14.73 -3.43 0.95
C LEU A 78 -14.40 -1.93 1.03
N ARG A 79 -15.07 -1.18 1.92
CA ARG A 79 -14.88 0.28 2.07
C ARG A 79 -14.56 0.66 3.51
N GLN A 80 -14.06 1.87 3.72
CA GLN A 80 -13.94 2.43 5.07
C GLN A 80 -15.31 2.90 5.55
N ALA A 81 -15.64 2.58 6.80
CA ALA A 81 -16.91 2.95 7.43
C ALA A 81 -17.01 4.44 7.75
N LYS A 82 -15.86 5.13 7.83
CA LYS A 82 -15.77 6.57 8.08
C LYS A 82 -14.74 7.19 7.12
N PRO A 83 -14.87 8.49 6.78
CA PRO A 83 -13.88 9.18 5.96
C PRO A 83 -12.48 9.12 6.58
N VAL A 84 -11.47 8.84 5.74
CA VAL A 84 -10.06 8.83 6.16
C VAL A 84 -9.46 10.21 5.91
N LYS A 85 -9.26 10.98 6.97
CA LYS A 85 -8.68 12.33 6.88
C LYS A 85 -7.15 12.25 6.81
N MET A 86 -6.56 12.92 5.81
CA MET A 86 -5.11 13.03 5.62
C MET A 86 -4.73 14.50 5.42
N LEU A 87 -3.54 14.85 5.89
CA LEU A 87 -2.93 16.15 5.67
C LEU A 87 -1.79 16.00 4.65
N LEU A 88 -1.84 16.79 3.58
CA LEU A 88 -0.81 16.86 2.55
C LEU A 88 -0.14 18.24 2.64
N THR A 89 1.17 18.26 2.83
CA THR A 89 1.95 19.51 2.79
C THR A 89 2.94 19.43 1.63
N PRO A 90 3.04 20.46 0.75
CA PRO A 90 3.97 20.44 -0.37
C PRO A 90 5.41 20.16 0.09
N ARG A 91 6.12 19.32 -0.66
CA ARG A 91 7.55 19.09 -0.49
C ARG A 91 8.29 20.15 -1.29
N THR A 92 9.16 20.91 -0.63
CA THR A 92 10.05 21.87 -1.28
C THR A 92 10.90 21.12 -2.31
N LYS A 93 10.90 21.58 -3.57
CA LYS A 93 11.89 21.11 -4.53
C LYS A 93 13.25 21.54 -3.99
N LYS A 94 14.16 20.59 -3.74
CA LYS A 94 15.56 20.96 -3.58
C LYS A 94 15.97 21.59 -4.91
N GLU A 95 16.32 22.87 -4.88
CA GLU A 95 17.05 23.50 -5.96
C GLU A 95 18.32 22.68 -6.14
N THR A 96 18.41 21.94 -7.23
CA THR A 96 19.66 21.34 -7.68
C THR A 96 20.57 22.49 -8.05
N ASN A 97 21.33 23.01 -7.07
CA ASN A 97 22.49 23.84 -7.33
C ASN A 97 23.52 22.96 -8.04
N ASN A 98 23.50 23.02 -9.36
CA ASN A 98 24.55 22.50 -10.21
C ASN A 98 25.69 23.54 -10.20
N ASN A 99 26.55 23.46 -9.18
CA ASN A 99 27.81 24.19 -9.18
C ASN A 99 28.96 23.18 -9.30
N ASN A 100 29.72 23.38 -10.38
CA ASN A 100 31.01 22.82 -10.79
C ASN A 100 30.95 21.64 -11.78
#